data_AF-A0A2T5ILU2-F1
#
_entry.id   AF-A0A2T5ILU2-F1
#
_cell.length_a   1.000
_cell.length_b   1.000
_cell.length_c   1.000
_cell.angle_alpha   90.00
_cell.angle_beta   90.00
_cell.angle_gamma   90.00
#
_symmetry.space_group_name_H-M   'P 1'
#
loop_
_entity.id
_entity.type
_entity.pdbx_description
1 polymer ?
#
loop_
_entity_poly.entity_id
_entity_poly.type
_entity_poly.pdbx_seq_one_letter_code
_entity_poly.pdbx_strand_id
1 'polypeptide(L)'
;MKLFRKIDTTTGNFIEDCLFDSLPILTETVLVDATDEEGTITQAEEIRPLLNAEGNQLLDPQYVEETPPQGLYLPRWTGTEWIEGGQAPEPVTAEPTVEDRLAMAEMAILDLMME
;
A
#
# COMPACT_ATOMS: atom_id res chain seq x y z
N MET A 1 -5.31 -1.73 -14.69
CA MET A 1 -4.78 -2.21 -13.41
C MET A 1 -4.04 -1.14 -12.63
N LYS A 2 -4.46 -0.92 -11.39
CA LYS A 2 -3.89 -0.05 -10.38
C LYS A 2 -3.46 -0.90 -9.18
N LEU A 3 -2.44 -0.45 -8.46
CA LEU A 3 -1.94 -1.08 -7.23
C LEU A 3 -2.72 -0.57 -6.03
N PHE A 4 -3.18 -1.50 -5.20
CA PHE A 4 -3.84 -1.20 -3.94
C PHE A 4 -3.15 -1.94 -2.82
N ARG A 5 -2.86 -1.24 -1.73
CA ARG A 5 -2.39 -1.85 -0.50
C ARG A 5 -3.58 -2.20 0.37
N LYS A 6 -3.74 -3.50 0.65
CA LYS A 6 -4.72 -3.97 1.61
C LYS A 6 -4.18 -3.81 3.03
N ILE A 7 -4.98 -3.20 3.89
CA ILE A 7 -4.65 -2.98 5.29
C ILE A 7 -5.71 -3.59 6.21
N ASP A 8 -5.28 -4.00 7.40
CA ASP A 8 -6.21 -4.27 8.49
C ASP A 8 -6.72 -2.92 9.02
N THR A 9 -8.01 -2.65 8.87
CA THR A 9 -8.62 -1.39 9.31
C THR A 9 -8.66 -1.22 10.82
N THR A 10 -8.44 -2.29 11.60
CA THR A 10 -8.40 -2.25 13.07
C THR A 10 -7.01 -1.87 13.55
N THR A 11 -5.97 -2.49 13.00
CA THR A 11 -4.58 -2.31 13.45
C THR A 11 -3.77 -1.33 12.61
N GLY A 12 -4.25 -1.00 11.40
CA GLY A 12 -3.52 -0.23 10.40
C GLY A 12 -2.39 -1.01 9.72
N ASN A 13 -2.21 -2.29 10.03
CA ASN A 13 -1.12 -3.09 9.51
C ASN A 13 -1.33 -3.44 8.04
N PHE A 14 -0.22 -3.45 7.30
CA PHE A 14 -0.18 -4.00 5.95
C PHE A 14 -0.52 -5.49 5.95
N ILE A 15 -1.38 -5.91 5.01
CA ILE A 15 -1.71 -7.31 4.77
C ILE A 15 -1.06 -7.79 3.48
N GLU A 16 -1.44 -7.19 2.34
CA GLU A 16 -1.00 -7.63 1.01
C GLU A 16 -1.17 -6.51 -0.03
N ASP A 17 -0.51 -6.66 -1.16
CA ASP A 17 -0.71 -5.80 -2.33
C ASP A 17 -1.64 -6.51 -3.33
N CYS A 18 -2.62 -5.77 -3.86
CA CYS A 18 -3.62 -6.26 -4.81
C CYS A 18 -3.64 -5.41 -6.07
N LEU A 19 -3.97 -6.03 -7.21
CA LEU A 19 -4.14 -5.35 -8.49
C LEU A 19 -5.61 -5.37 -8.90
N PHE A 20 -6.19 -4.19 -9.09
CA PHE A 20 -7.58 -4.04 -9.56
C PHE A 20 -7.67 -3.12 -10.77
N ASP A 21 -8.68 -3.32 -11.63
CA ASP A 21 -8.93 -2.41 -12.75
C ASP A 21 -9.71 -1.15 -12.36
N SER A 22 -10.44 -1.20 -11.24
CA SER A 22 -11.20 -0.10 -10.66
C SER A 22 -11.02 -0.03 -9.14
N LEU A 23 -11.52 1.03 -8.52
CA LEU A 23 -11.55 1.13 -7.05
C LEU A 23 -12.41 0.00 -6.45
N PRO A 24 -11.90 -0.76 -5.48
CA PRO A 24 -12.70 -1.75 -4.74
C PRO A 24 -13.86 -1.09 -4.00
N ILE A 25 -15.02 -1.74 -4.02
CA ILE A 25 -16.26 -1.26 -3.38
C ILE A 25 -16.68 -2.21 -2.26
N LEU A 26 -17.34 -1.66 -1.24
CA LEU A 26 -17.98 -2.46 -0.20
C LEU A 26 -19.18 -3.21 -0.78
N THR A 27 -19.27 -4.49 -0.44
CA THR A 27 -20.40 -5.35 -0.81
C THR A 27 -21.01 -6.02 0.41
N GLU A 28 -22.32 -6.24 0.39
CA GLU A 28 -23.06 -7.01 1.37
C GLU A 28 -23.66 -8.25 0.70
N THR A 29 -23.77 -9.33 1.47
CA THR A 29 -24.53 -10.50 1.07
C THR A 29 -25.96 -10.34 1.58
N VAL A 30 -26.92 -10.36 0.67
CA VAL A 30 -28.35 -10.35 0.98
C VAL A 30 -28.99 -11.67 0.55
N LEU A 31 -29.94 -12.14 1.35
CA LEU A 31 -30.76 -13.30 0.99
C LEU A 31 -31.94 -12.82 0.15
N VAL A 32 -32.06 -13.36 -1.05
CA VAL A 32 -33.13 -13.04 -1.99
C VAL A 32 -33.94 -14.27 -2.30
N ASP A 33 -35.24 -14.07 -2.45
CA ASP A 33 -36.15 -15.13 -2.85
C ASP A 33 -36.01 -15.38 -4.35
N ALA A 34 -35.51 -16.56 -4.70
CA ALA A 34 -35.44 -17.07 -6.06
C ALA A 34 -36.56 -18.09 -6.28
N THR A 35 -37.36 -17.88 -7.31
CA THR A 35 -38.42 -18.80 -7.71
C THR A 35 -37.93 -19.70 -8.84
N ASP A 36 -38.06 -21.02 -8.67
CA ASP A 36 -37.75 -21.98 -9.74
C ASP A 36 -38.88 -22.12 -10.77
N GLU A 37 -38.66 -22.95 -11.80
CA GLU A 37 -39.65 -23.20 -12.86
C GLU A 37 -40.95 -23.86 -12.33
N GLU A 38 -40.92 -24.43 -11.14
CA GLU A 38 -42.03 -25.12 -10.48
C GLU A 38 -42.79 -24.21 -9.49
N GLY A 39 -42.33 -22.97 -9.30
CA GLY A 39 -42.94 -21.99 -8.41
C GLY A 39 -42.50 -22.11 -6.95
N THR A 40 -41.48 -22.90 -6.64
CA THR A 40 -40.92 -23.04 -5.29
C THR A 40 -40.00 -21.85 -5.00
N ILE A 41 -40.18 -21.23 -3.82
CA ILE A 41 -39.31 -20.15 -3.36
C ILE A 41 -38.12 -20.75 -2.61
N THR A 42 -36.92 -20.38 -3.03
CA THR A 42 -35.65 -20.72 -2.38
C THR A 42 -34.91 -19.45 -2.00
N GLN A 43 -34.16 -19.47 -0.90
CA GLN A 43 -33.29 -18.35 -0.54
C GLN A 43 -31.95 -18.51 -1.25
N ALA A 44 -31.58 -17.52 -2.06
CA ALA A 44 -30.29 -17.42 -2.70
C ALA A 44 -29.48 -16.28 -2.06
N GLU A 45 -28.17 -16.48 -1.90
CA GLU A 45 -27.25 -15.41 -1.52
C GLU A 45 -26.90 -14.57 -2.74
N GLU A 46 -27.14 -13.28 -2.67
CA GLU A 46 -26.77 -12.31 -3.70
C GLU A 46 -25.84 -11.26 -3.10
N ILE A 47 -24.72 -10.99 -3.79
CA ILE A 47 -23.76 -9.98 -3.38
C ILE A 47 -24.13 -8.66 -4.06
N ARG A 48 -24.38 -7.61 -3.27
CA ARG A 48 -24.76 -6.28 -3.76
C ARG A 48 -23.83 -5.19 -3.24
N PRO A 49 -23.60 -4.12 -4.01
CA PRO A 49 -22.77 -3.00 -3.55
C PRO A 49 -23.50 -2.18 -2.48
N LEU A 50 -22.80 -1.78 -1.43
CA LEU A 50 -23.35 -0.83 -0.46
C LEU A 50 -23.38 0.57 -1.08
N LEU A 51 -24.50 1.26 -0.89
CA LEU A 51 -24.71 2.62 -1.36
C LEU A 51 -24.77 3.60 -0.19
N ASN A 52 -24.33 4.84 -0.43
CA ASN A 52 -24.49 5.94 0.51
C ASN A 52 -25.90 6.57 0.43
N ALA A 53 -26.18 7.59 1.24
CA ALA A 53 -27.48 8.27 1.26
C ALA A 53 -27.87 8.92 -0.09
N GLU A 54 -26.89 9.27 -0.90
CA GLU A 54 -27.06 9.84 -2.24
C GLU A 54 -27.16 8.78 -3.35
N GLY A 55 -27.07 7.48 -3.01
CA GLY A 55 -27.15 6.37 -3.96
C GLY A 55 -25.83 6.02 -4.67
N ASN A 56 -24.70 6.56 -4.22
CA ASN A 56 -23.37 6.26 -4.76
C ASN A 56 -22.74 5.05 -4.07
N GLN A 57 -21.96 4.27 -4.81
CA GLN A 57 -21.25 3.10 -4.27
C GLN A 57 -20.19 3.52 -3.23
N LEU A 58 -20.16 2.81 -2.11
CA LEU A 58 -19.15 3.00 -1.08
C LEU A 58 -17.87 2.23 -1.43
N LEU A 59 -16.71 2.90 -1.32
CA LEU A 59 -15.41 2.27 -1.49
C LEU A 59 -15.05 1.42 -0.28
N ASP A 60 -14.28 0.35 -0.48
CA ASP A 60 -13.78 -0.48 0.61
C ASP A 60 -12.57 0.18 1.29
N PRO A 61 -12.69 0.60 2.57
CA PRO A 61 -11.62 1.29 3.28
C PRO A 61 -10.40 0.39 3.57
N GLN A 62 -10.50 -0.92 3.38
CA GLN A 62 -9.35 -1.83 3.50
C GLN A 62 -8.33 -1.62 2.37
N TYR A 63 -8.70 -0.99 1.26
CA TYR A 63 -7.83 -0.82 0.10
C TYR A 63 -7.44 0.63 -0.10
N VAL A 64 -6.14 0.91 -0.01
CA VAL A 64 -5.57 2.23 -0.27
C VAL A 64 -4.91 2.20 -1.64
N GLU A 65 -5.30 3.13 -2.53
CA GLU A 65 -4.63 3.29 -3.83
C GLU A 65 -3.20 3.77 -3.59
N GLU A 66 -2.22 2.91 -3.89
CA GLU A 66 -0.81 3.25 -3.77
C GLU A 66 -0.29 3.59 -5.16
N THR A 67 0.26 4.79 -5.32
CA THR A 67 1.05 5.05 -6.53
C THR A 67 2.35 4.27 -6.37
N PRO A 68 2.66 3.30 -7.26
CA PRO A 68 3.94 2.64 -7.19
C PRO A 68 5.03 3.72 -7.25
N PRO A 69 6.07 3.63 -6.40
CA PRO A 69 7.12 4.64 -6.37
C PRO A 69 7.65 4.87 -7.79
N GLN A 70 7.72 6.14 -8.22
CA GLN A 70 8.29 6.47 -9.51
C GLN A 70 9.75 6.01 -9.52
N GLY A 71 10.09 5.18 -10.50
CA GLY A 71 11.39 4.53 -10.57
C GLY A 71 11.24 3.03 -10.52
N LEU A 72 10.82 2.44 -11.64
CA LEU A 72 11.22 1.07 -11.93
C LEU A 72 12.73 1.12 -12.13
N TYR A 73 13.48 0.82 -11.08
CA TYR A 73 14.90 0.43 -11.17
C TYR A 73 15.05 -0.97 -11.79
N LEU A 74 14.05 -1.43 -12.53
CA LEU A 74 14.06 -2.75 -13.12
C LEU A 74 15.00 -2.72 -14.32
N PRO A 75 16.04 -3.57 -14.32
CA PRO A 75 16.87 -3.71 -15.49
C PRO A 75 15.98 -4.15 -16.66
N ARG A 76 16.02 -3.38 -17.75
CA ARG A 76 15.27 -3.68 -18.96
C ARG A 76 16.17 -4.35 -19.98
N TRP A 77 15.72 -5.46 -20.56
CA TRP A 77 16.39 -6.08 -21.69
C TRP A 77 16.03 -5.33 -22.97
N THR A 78 17.03 -4.91 -23.72
CA THR A 78 16.84 -4.17 -25.00
C THR A 78 16.78 -5.07 -26.23
N GLY A 79 16.97 -6.38 -26.06
CA GLY A 79 17.19 -7.30 -27.17
C GLY A 79 18.67 -7.65 -27.37
N THR A 80 19.59 -6.79 -26.91
CA THR A 80 21.05 -6.97 -27.05
C THR A 80 21.79 -6.88 -25.72
N GLU A 81 21.30 -6.09 -24.76
CA GLU A 81 21.92 -5.93 -23.44
C GLU A 81 20.89 -5.60 -22.35
N TRP A 82 21.27 -5.90 -21.10
CA TRP A 82 20.54 -5.50 -19.90
C TRP A 82 20.93 -4.05 -19.58
N ILE A 83 19.95 -3.15 -19.55
CA ILE A 83 20.13 -1.78 -19.08
C ILE A 83 19.64 -1.71 -17.64
N GLU A 84 20.50 -1.43 -16.68
CA GLU A 84 20.10 -1.14 -15.29
C GLU A 84 19.13 0.04 -15.24
N GLY A 85 18.04 -0.13 -14.49
CA GLY A 85 17.03 0.91 -14.35
C GLY A 85 17.48 1.99 -13.38
N GLY A 86 17.49 3.25 -13.84
CA GLY A 86 17.54 4.45 -12.99
C GLY A 86 18.89 4.77 -12.33
N GLN A 87 18.97 5.97 -11.73
CA GLN A 87 20.08 6.42 -10.90
C GLN A 87 19.68 6.18 -9.44
N ALA A 88 20.45 5.39 -8.69
CA ALA A 88 20.19 5.15 -7.27
C ALA A 88 19.99 6.49 -6.52
N PRO A 89 19.08 6.58 -5.54
CA PRO A 89 18.94 7.78 -4.74
C PRO A 89 20.28 8.14 -4.12
N GLU A 90 20.60 9.43 -4.04
CA GLU A 90 21.83 9.86 -3.38
C GLU A 90 21.86 9.26 -1.96
N PRO A 91 22.99 8.65 -1.54
CA PRO A 91 23.08 8.06 -0.23
C PRO A 91 22.77 9.13 0.80
N VAL A 92 21.71 8.93 1.58
CA VAL A 92 21.42 9.79 2.74
C VAL A 92 22.61 9.62 3.66
N THR A 93 23.48 10.63 3.74
CA THR A 93 24.54 10.66 4.75
C THR A 93 23.84 10.57 6.10
N ALA A 94 24.01 9.44 6.80
CA ALA A 94 23.46 9.28 8.13
C ALA A 94 23.95 10.45 8.98
N GLU A 95 23.03 11.23 9.54
CA GLU A 95 23.40 12.23 10.53
C GLU A 95 24.14 11.50 11.66
N PRO A 96 25.26 12.06 12.16
CA PRO A 96 26.01 11.43 13.23
C PRO A 96 25.08 11.22 14.42
N THR A 97 25.12 10.00 14.97
CA THR A 97 24.28 9.64 16.11
C THR A 97 24.58 10.55 17.29
N VAL A 98 23.68 10.58 18.29
CA VAL A 98 23.93 11.35 19.51
C VAL A 98 25.22 10.88 20.20
N GLU A 99 25.53 9.59 20.12
CA GLU A 99 26.76 9.00 20.67
C GLU A 99 28.00 9.47 19.91
N ASP A 100 27.97 9.51 18.58
CA ASP A 100 29.06 10.05 17.77
C ASP A 100 29.31 11.53 18.08
N ARG A 101 28.21 12.30 18.22
CA ARG A 101 28.29 13.73 18.57
C ARG A 101 28.86 13.95 19.97
N LEU A 102 28.52 13.08 20.92
CA LEU A 102 29.04 13.15 22.28
C LEU A 102 30.53 12.80 22.31
N ALA A 103 30.95 11.73 21.64
CA ALA A 103 32.36 11.33 21.55
C ALA A 103 33.23 12.42 20.90
N MET A 104 32.72 13.07 19.85
CA MET A 104 33.40 14.22 19.22
C MET A 104 33.51 15.42 20.16
N ALA A 105 32.47 15.72 20.93
CA ALA A 105 32.49 16.80 21.91
C ALA A 105 33.47 16.52 23.06
N GLU A 106 33.51 15.29 23.56
CA GLU A 106 34.44 14.86 24.61
C GLU A 106 35.91 14.95 24.14
N MET A 107 36.20 14.52 22.91
CA MET A 107 37.54 14.67 22.34
C MET A 107 37.94 16.14 22.17
N ALA A 108 37.05 16.99 21.68
CA ALA A 108 37.33 18.42 21.50
C ALA A 108 37.62 19.13 22.85
N ILE A 109 36.90 18.74 23.91
CA ILE A 109 37.14 19.27 25.26
C ILE A 109 38.51 18.80 25.79
N LEU A 110 38.84 17.53 25.63
CA LEU A 110 40.14 17.00 26.05
C LEU A 110 41.31 17.68 25.32
N ASP A 111 41.17 17.95 24.03
CA ASP A 111 42.19 18.65 23.24
C ASP A 111 42.41 20.08 23.76
N LEU A 112 41.33 20.81 24.04
CA LEU A 112 41.37 22.16 24.60
C LEU A 112 41.92 22.22 26.04
N MET A 113 41.86 21.11 26.78
CA MET A 113 42.42 20.99 28.13
C MET A 113 43.90 20.58 28.14
N MET A 114 44.43 20.09 27.01
CA MET A 114 45.83 19.69 26.86
C MET A 114 46.71 20.73 26.15
N GLU A 115 46.12 21.83 25.68
CA GLU A 115 46.80 23.05 25.22
C GLU A 115 47.06 24.02 26.38
#